data_AF-A0A832Z8U1-F1
#
_entry.id   AF-A0A832Z8U1-F1
#
_cell.length_a   1.000
_cell.length_b   1.000
_cell.length_c   1.000
_cell.angle_alpha   90.00
_cell.angle_beta   90.00
_cell.angle_gamma   90.00
#
_symmetry.space_group_name_H-M   'P 1'
#
loop_
_entity.id
_entity.type
_entity.pdbx_description
1 polymer ?
#
loop_
_entity_poly.entity_id
_entity_poly.type
_entity_poly.pdbx_seq_one_letter_code
_entity_poly.pdbx_strand_id
1 'polypeptide(L)'
;MVRKNILKKQKVVEELAEMLSNGKTIAVASIELVPANLMQKIRRELSGQAKIKVVKNRLLFRALDKVKDKVENVGELEKYVAGQTAIIVTDMDPFRLFRKLKEMKEYAPVKAGQVAPVDIIVPKGVTPVPAPMIAEIKAAGIPSKVSKGFVEVTEDYVAVKAGEVVSANIASVLAKLDVRPVELMVRINAAWNEGMIFPRDVLDVSVEKVLEDIRTAAAHALNLAVNTAYPTKESIKILLAKAGMEAKNLSVNTGYVTRETAPQILAKARAQALALASRLPPDALDESTKALVESAAKVDTSSTTQDEKSTDEEEEDKKSEEDAATGLASLFG
;
A
#
# COMPACT_ATOMS: atom_id res chain seq x y z
N MET A 1 28.82 -38.22 30.70
CA MET A 1 28.08 -36.98 30.32
C MET A 1 27.49 -37.02 28.90
N VAL A 2 28.23 -37.55 27.90
CA VAL A 2 27.81 -37.59 26.47
C VAL A 2 26.49 -38.34 26.21
N ARG A 3 26.28 -39.52 26.82
CA ARG A 3 25.04 -40.33 26.64
C ARG A 3 23.76 -39.60 27.08
N LYS A 4 23.81 -38.80 28.17
CA LYS A 4 22.65 -38.05 28.69
C LYS A 4 22.19 -36.95 27.73
N ASN A 5 23.13 -36.31 27.02
CA ASN A 5 22.82 -35.28 26.02
C ASN A 5 22.24 -35.88 24.72
N ILE A 6 22.69 -37.08 24.33
CA ILE A 6 22.13 -37.79 23.18
C ILE A 6 20.68 -38.19 23.46
N LEU A 7 20.40 -38.75 24.63
CA LEU A 7 19.05 -39.09 25.07
C LEU A 7 18.12 -37.87 25.10
N LYS A 8 18.59 -36.72 25.60
CA LYS A 8 17.80 -35.47 25.54
C LYS A 8 17.48 -35.04 24.11
N LYS A 9 18.45 -35.14 23.18
CA LYS A 9 18.24 -34.79 21.78
C LYS A 9 17.27 -35.75 21.09
N GLN A 10 17.33 -37.05 21.40
CA GLN A 10 16.37 -38.04 20.89
C GLN A 10 14.95 -37.74 21.37
N LYS A 11 14.77 -37.48 22.67
CA LYS A 11 13.47 -37.08 23.23
C LYS A 11 12.90 -35.84 22.54
N VAL A 12 13.74 -34.82 22.31
CA VAL A 12 13.29 -33.61 21.59
C VAL A 12 12.82 -33.95 20.17
N VAL A 13 13.51 -34.84 19.45
CA VAL A 13 13.12 -35.26 18.10
C VAL A 13 11.81 -36.06 18.13
N GLU A 14 11.62 -36.92 19.13
CA GLU A 14 10.37 -37.68 19.32
C GLU A 14 9.20 -36.74 19.62
N GLU A 15 9.36 -35.83 20.59
CA GLU A 15 8.35 -34.81 20.90
C GLU A 15 8.00 -33.95 19.67
N LEU A 16 8.99 -33.62 18.83
CA LEU A 16 8.74 -32.88 17.59
C LEU A 16 7.99 -33.72 16.56
N ALA A 17 8.35 -34.99 16.40
CA ALA A 17 7.65 -35.89 15.48
C ALA A 17 6.19 -36.09 15.91
N GLU A 18 5.92 -36.21 17.21
CA GLU A 18 4.56 -36.27 17.75
C GLU A 18 3.79 -34.97 17.51
N MET A 19 4.42 -33.81 17.75
CA MET A 19 3.79 -32.51 17.48
C MET A 19 3.45 -32.34 16.00
N LEU A 20 4.35 -32.72 15.09
CA LEU A 20 4.14 -32.65 13.65
C LEU A 20 3.05 -33.63 13.18
N SER A 21 2.99 -34.83 13.75
CA SER A 21 1.99 -35.84 13.37
C SER A 21 0.57 -35.50 13.82
N ASN A 22 0.43 -34.81 14.96
CA ASN A 22 -0.87 -34.45 15.53
C ASN A 22 -1.41 -33.10 15.03
N GLY A 23 -0.57 -32.30 14.37
CA GLY A 23 -0.92 -30.97 13.92
C GLY A 23 -1.60 -30.96 12.56
N LYS A 24 -2.75 -30.30 12.44
CA LYS A 24 -3.37 -30.06 11.12
C LYS A 24 -2.58 -29.06 10.29
N THR A 25 -2.11 -27.98 10.94
CA THR A 25 -1.31 -26.93 10.32
C THR A 25 0.05 -26.83 10.99
N ILE A 26 1.10 -26.85 10.17
CA ILE A 26 2.50 -26.78 10.62
C ILE A 26 3.15 -25.58 9.94
N ALA A 27 3.52 -24.55 10.70
CA ALA A 27 4.23 -23.40 10.18
C ALA A 27 5.70 -23.38 10.62
N VAL A 28 6.57 -23.13 9.65
CA VAL A 28 7.99 -22.84 9.85
C VAL A 28 8.14 -21.33 9.93
N ALA A 29 8.58 -20.84 11.08
CA ALA A 29 8.75 -19.42 11.33
C ALA A 29 10.18 -19.06 11.71
N SER A 30 10.66 -17.91 11.24
CA SER A 30 11.89 -17.26 11.68
C SER A 30 11.61 -16.34 12.87
N ILE A 31 12.43 -16.48 13.92
CA ILE A 31 12.39 -15.65 15.14
C ILE A 31 13.59 -14.68 15.16
N GLU A 32 14.20 -14.43 14.01
CA GLU A 32 15.31 -13.50 13.94
C GLU A 32 14.89 -12.09 14.37
N LEU A 33 15.70 -11.47 15.23
CA LEU A 33 15.47 -10.17 15.87
C LEU A 33 14.30 -10.09 16.87
N VAL A 34 13.57 -11.19 17.16
CA VAL A 34 12.45 -11.14 18.10
C VAL A 34 12.94 -11.26 19.56
N PRO A 35 12.64 -10.27 20.43
CA PRO A 35 13.02 -10.32 21.84
C PRO A 35 12.28 -11.42 22.60
N ALA A 36 12.89 -11.91 23.68
CA ALA A 36 12.28 -12.93 24.54
C ALA A 36 10.92 -12.49 25.12
N ASN A 37 10.76 -11.21 25.45
CA ASN A 37 9.50 -10.66 25.98
C ASN A 37 8.36 -10.76 24.96
N LEU A 38 8.64 -10.41 23.70
CA LEU A 38 7.66 -10.51 22.61
C LEU A 38 7.30 -11.97 22.35
N MET A 39 8.29 -12.88 22.30
CA MET A 39 8.02 -14.31 22.18
C MET A 39 7.17 -14.86 23.34
N GLN A 40 7.38 -14.37 24.57
CA GLN A 40 6.55 -14.75 25.72
C GLN A 40 5.13 -14.20 25.62
N LYS A 41 4.94 -12.97 25.14
CA LYS A 41 3.59 -12.41 24.84
C LYS A 41 2.88 -13.27 23.80
N ILE A 42 3.51 -13.53 22.65
CA ILE A 42 2.97 -14.37 21.58
C ILE A 42 2.60 -15.77 22.08
N ARG A 43 3.45 -16.39 22.92
CA ARG A 43 3.15 -17.70 23.52
C ARG A 43 1.95 -17.68 24.47
N ARG A 44 1.75 -16.59 25.21
CA ARG A 44 0.59 -16.45 26.12
C ARG A 44 -0.69 -16.28 25.33
N GLU A 45 -0.68 -15.45 24.29
CA GLU A 45 -1.85 -15.21 23.44
C GLU A 45 -2.24 -16.42 22.61
N LEU A 46 -1.26 -17.17 22.10
CA LEU A 46 -1.50 -18.41 21.35
C LEU A 46 -1.64 -19.64 22.26
N SER A 47 -1.66 -19.46 23.58
CA SER A 47 -1.84 -20.56 24.53
C SER A 47 -3.18 -21.26 24.27
N GLY A 48 -3.15 -22.59 24.20
CA GLY A 48 -4.32 -23.42 23.89
C GLY A 48 -4.71 -23.49 22.40
N GLN A 49 -4.23 -22.58 21.56
CA GLN A 49 -4.54 -22.56 20.11
C GLN A 49 -3.36 -23.01 19.24
N ALA A 50 -2.13 -22.69 19.65
CA ALA A 50 -0.93 -23.10 18.94
C ALA A 50 0.20 -23.46 19.89
N LYS A 51 0.96 -24.49 19.53
CA LYS A 51 2.19 -24.90 20.24
C LYS A 51 3.40 -24.39 19.48
N ILE A 52 4.15 -23.49 20.10
CA ILE A 52 5.35 -22.89 19.52
C ILE A 52 6.58 -23.54 20.15
N LYS A 53 7.46 -24.13 19.34
CA LYS A 53 8.71 -24.73 19.79
C LYS A 53 9.89 -24.23 18.96
N VAL A 54 10.85 -23.61 19.65
CA VAL A 54 12.12 -23.18 19.05
C VAL A 54 13.02 -24.40 18.95
N VAL A 55 13.56 -24.66 17.76
CA VAL A 55 14.28 -25.89 17.47
C VAL A 55 15.60 -25.61 16.78
N LYS A 56 16.58 -26.51 16.96
CA LYS A 56 17.80 -26.47 16.15
C LYS A 56 17.50 -27.11 14.80
N ASN A 57 17.95 -26.47 13.72
CA ASN A 57 17.64 -26.89 12.33
C ASN A 57 18.03 -28.35 12.09
N ARG A 58 19.19 -28.81 12.59
CA ARG A 58 19.62 -30.22 12.51
C ARG A 58 18.67 -31.21 13.20
N LEU A 59 18.01 -30.82 14.28
CA LEU A 59 17.01 -31.67 14.95
C LEU A 59 15.67 -31.62 14.22
N LEU A 60 15.34 -30.47 13.62
CA LEU A 60 14.16 -30.30 12.78
C LEU A 60 14.22 -31.20 11.55
N PHE A 61 15.31 -31.17 10.79
CA PHE A 61 15.49 -32.04 9.61
C PHE A 61 15.30 -33.52 9.96
N ARG A 62 15.89 -33.99 11.06
CA ARG A 62 15.71 -35.37 11.54
C ARG A 62 14.29 -35.69 11.99
N ALA A 63 13.54 -34.71 12.49
CA ALA A 63 12.14 -34.91 12.86
C ALA A 63 11.25 -34.98 11.61
N LEU A 64 11.50 -34.12 10.62
CA LEU A 64 10.80 -34.14 9.33
C LEU A 64 11.07 -35.45 8.58
N ASP A 65 12.32 -35.91 8.52
CA ASP A 65 12.69 -37.20 7.92
C ASP A 65 11.89 -38.39 8.49
N LYS A 66 11.64 -38.39 9.81
CA LYS A 66 10.84 -39.45 10.47
C LYS A 66 9.34 -39.35 10.20
N VAL A 67 8.86 -38.18 9.81
CA VAL A 67 7.43 -37.89 9.60
C VAL A 67 7.06 -37.91 8.11
N LYS A 68 8.05 -37.88 7.20
CA LYS A 68 7.86 -38.02 5.74
C LYS A 68 7.00 -39.22 5.36
N ASP A 69 7.11 -40.34 6.08
CA ASP A 69 6.34 -41.56 5.81
C ASP A 69 4.89 -41.49 6.33
N LYS A 70 4.57 -40.55 7.23
CA LYS A 70 3.27 -40.45 7.91
C LYS A 70 2.41 -39.30 7.41
N VAL A 71 3.03 -38.23 6.93
CA VAL A 71 2.35 -37.00 6.56
C VAL A 71 2.85 -36.56 5.19
N GLU A 72 1.91 -36.50 4.24
CA GLU A 72 2.21 -36.20 2.84
C GLU A 72 2.85 -34.82 2.69
N ASN A 73 3.90 -34.77 1.86
CA ASN A 73 4.58 -33.56 1.42
C ASN A 73 5.22 -32.67 2.51
N VAL A 74 5.37 -33.16 3.75
CA VAL A 74 6.01 -32.41 4.85
C VAL A 74 7.50 -32.20 4.63
N GLY A 75 8.15 -33.07 3.85
CA GLY A 75 9.58 -32.99 3.54
C GLY A 75 9.99 -31.72 2.79
N GLU A 76 9.06 -31.08 2.07
CA GLU A 76 9.35 -29.86 1.33
C GLU A 76 9.50 -28.62 2.23
N LEU A 77 9.02 -28.67 3.48
CA LEU A 77 9.24 -27.61 4.47
C LEU A 77 10.72 -27.37 4.77
N GLU A 78 11.58 -28.36 4.54
CA GLU A 78 13.03 -28.26 4.74
C GLU A 78 13.65 -27.12 3.93
N LYS A 79 13.11 -26.83 2.74
CA LYS A 79 13.57 -25.74 1.86
C LYS A 79 13.41 -24.36 2.50
N TYR A 80 12.49 -24.22 3.43
CA TYR A 80 12.12 -22.94 4.05
C TYR A 80 12.74 -22.75 5.46
N VAL A 81 13.49 -23.74 5.95
CA VAL A 81 14.19 -23.70 7.24
C VAL A 81 15.50 -22.92 7.10
N ALA A 82 15.47 -21.64 7.45
CA ALA A 82 16.65 -20.78 7.45
C ALA A 82 16.80 -20.02 8.78
N GLY A 83 18.05 -19.81 9.21
CA GLY A 83 18.37 -19.00 10.39
C GLY A 83 17.85 -19.59 11.71
N GLN A 84 17.33 -18.70 12.58
CA GLN A 84 16.75 -19.05 13.87
C GLN A 84 15.28 -19.46 13.69
N THR A 85 15.02 -20.77 13.68
CA THR A 85 13.70 -21.31 13.35
C THR A 85 12.89 -21.74 14.58
N ALA A 86 11.59 -21.48 14.55
CA ALA A 86 10.59 -22.17 15.34
C ALA A 86 9.58 -22.88 14.47
N ILE A 87 9.03 -23.94 15.04
CA ILE A 87 7.84 -24.60 14.53
C ILE A 87 6.66 -24.10 15.34
N ILE A 88 5.59 -23.77 14.62
CA ILE A 88 4.29 -23.49 15.19
C ILE A 88 3.35 -24.57 14.69
N VAL A 89 2.77 -25.33 15.61
CA VAL A 89 1.75 -26.32 15.28
C VAL A 89 0.41 -25.81 15.79
N THR A 90 -0.61 -25.80 14.94
CA THR A 90 -1.95 -25.34 15.30
C THR A 90 -3.02 -26.13 14.54
N ASP A 91 -4.22 -26.15 15.08
CA ASP A 91 -5.41 -26.67 14.39
C ASP A 91 -6.12 -25.59 13.56
N MET A 92 -5.62 -24.35 13.60
CA MET A 92 -6.14 -23.22 12.83
C MET A 92 -5.66 -23.26 11.38
N ASP A 93 -6.44 -22.64 10.51
CA ASP A 93 -6.06 -22.37 9.13
C ASP A 93 -4.76 -21.52 9.05
N PRO A 94 -3.84 -21.81 8.11
CA PRO A 94 -2.55 -21.13 7.99
C PRO A 94 -2.67 -19.62 7.71
N PHE A 95 -3.69 -19.17 6.97
CA PHE A 95 -3.90 -17.74 6.71
C PHE A 95 -4.36 -17.01 7.98
N ARG A 96 -5.23 -17.66 8.78
CA ARG A 96 -5.63 -17.11 10.08
C ARG A 96 -4.44 -17.01 11.05
N LEU A 97 -3.57 -18.03 11.07
CA LEU A 97 -2.35 -17.99 11.87
C LEU A 97 -1.43 -16.84 11.44
N PHE A 98 -1.24 -16.67 10.12
CA PHE A 98 -0.42 -15.61 9.57
C PHE A 98 -0.94 -14.22 9.95
N ARG A 99 -2.25 -13.98 9.81
CA ARG A 99 -2.90 -12.72 10.20
C ARG A 99 -2.72 -12.41 11.68
N LYS A 100 -2.98 -13.38 12.56
CA LYS A 100 -2.78 -13.21 14.02
C LYS A 100 -1.33 -12.84 14.36
N LEU A 101 -0.35 -13.48 13.73
CA LEU A 101 1.07 -13.18 13.96
C LEU A 101 1.46 -11.80 13.41
N LYS A 102 0.85 -11.36 12.30
CA LYS A 102 1.07 -10.04 11.72
C LYS A 102 0.46 -8.92 12.57
N GLU A 103 -0.65 -9.18 13.25
CA GLU A 103 -1.29 -8.25 14.20
C GLU A 103 -0.44 -8.04 15.46
N MET A 104 0.25 -9.08 15.93
CA MET A 104 1.15 -9.04 17.10
C MET A 104 2.54 -8.42 16.83
N LYS A 105 2.64 -7.48 15.89
CA LYS A 105 3.90 -6.80 15.58
C LYS A 105 4.22 -5.70 16.58
N GLU A 106 5.49 -5.58 16.96
CA GLU A 106 5.99 -4.47 17.77
C GLU A 106 7.07 -3.71 16.99
N TYR A 107 7.15 -2.40 17.19
CA TYR A 107 8.20 -1.58 16.58
C TYR A 107 9.31 -1.29 17.59
N ALA A 108 10.56 -1.40 17.14
CA ALA A 108 11.74 -1.11 17.93
C ALA A 108 12.66 -0.07 17.25
N PRO A 109 13.44 0.68 18.05
CA PRO A 109 14.47 1.56 17.53
C PRO A 109 15.61 0.74 16.91
N VAL A 110 16.28 1.31 15.91
CA VAL A 110 17.44 0.67 15.27
C VAL A 110 18.64 0.71 16.19
N LYS A 111 19.44 -0.37 16.17
CA LYS A 111 20.71 -0.41 16.90
C LYS A 111 21.86 0.04 16.00
N ALA A 112 22.88 0.64 16.60
CA ALA A 112 24.11 0.98 15.91
C ALA A 112 24.71 -0.25 15.21
N GLY A 113 25.14 -0.09 13.95
CA GLY A 113 25.75 -1.15 13.15
C GLY A 113 24.76 -2.16 12.55
N GLN A 114 23.45 -1.98 12.75
CA GLN A 114 22.43 -2.78 12.08
C GLN A 114 22.20 -2.27 10.64
N VAL A 115 21.93 -3.19 9.71
CA VAL A 115 21.50 -2.84 8.35
C VAL A 115 20.03 -2.44 8.39
N ALA A 116 19.70 -1.27 7.83
CA ALA A 116 18.32 -0.79 7.75
C ALA A 116 17.51 -1.68 6.79
N PRO A 117 16.43 -2.35 7.23
CA PRO A 117 15.63 -3.21 6.36
C PRO A 117 14.70 -2.42 5.43
N VAL A 118 14.36 -1.18 5.82
CA VAL A 118 13.47 -0.26 5.11
C VAL A 118 14.06 1.15 5.29
N ASP A 119 13.71 2.06 4.38
CA ASP A 119 14.05 3.49 4.50
C ASP A 119 13.57 4.05 5.84
N ILE A 120 14.49 4.66 6.59
CA ILE A 120 14.17 5.25 7.88
C ILE A 120 13.84 6.72 7.67
N ILE A 121 12.55 7.03 7.73
CA ILE A 121 12.03 8.38 7.56
C ILE A 121 11.76 8.98 8.94
N VAL A 122 12.26 10.18 9.17
CA VAL A 122 11.92 11.00 10.34
C VAL A 122 10.80 11.94 9.92
N PRO A 123 9.59 11.82 10.50
CA PRO A 123 8.46 12.65 10.11
C PRO A 123 8.64 14.10 10.61
N LYS A 124 8.11 15.04 9.84
CA LYS A 124 7.96 16.45 10.22
C LYS A 124 7.07 16.57 11.46
N GLY A 125 7.48 17.44 12.39
CA GLY A 125 6.67 17.76 13.56
C GLY A 125 7.48 18.06 14.82
N VAL A 126 6.76 18.45 15.87
CA VAL A 126 7.34 18.73 17.19
C VAL A 126 7.64 17.40 17.88
N THR A 127 8.90 17.22 18.26
CA THR A 127 9.36 16.01 18.94
C THR A 127 9.45 16.25 20.45
N PRO A 128 9.36 15.21 21.29
CA PRO A 128 9.46 15.35 22.76
C PRO A 128 10.88 15.67 23.25
N VAL A 129 11.82 15.98 22.35
CA VAL A 129 13.24 16.18 22.67
C VAL A 129 13.50 17.63 23.14
N PRO A 130 14.19 17.84 24.28
CA PRO A 130 14.54 19.18 24.76
C PRO A 130 15.51 19.93 23.84
N ALA A 131 15.39 21.26 23.80
CA ALA A 131 16.22 22.16 22.98
C ALA A 131 17.75 21.93 23.03
N PRO A 132 18.39 21.58 24.17
CA PRO A 132 19.85 21.35 24.23
C PRO A 132 20.36 20.24 23.30
N MET A 133 19.51 19.27 22.95
CA MET A 133 19.91 18.15 22.09
C MET A 133 19.82 18.46 20.59
N ILE A 134 19.42 19.69 20.20
CA ILE A 134 19.35 20.09 18.78
C ILE A 134 20.71 19.99 18.07
N ALA A 135 21.81 20.20 18.80
CA ALA A 135 23.15 20.10 18.24
C ALA A 135 23.45 18.67 17.74
N GLU A 136 23.04 17.65 18.49
CA GLU A 136 23.21 16.24 18.11
C GLU A 136 22.33 15.86 16.92
N ILE A 137 21.09 16.37 16.87
CA ILE A 137 20.13 16.10 15.78
C ILE A 137 20.62 16.73 14.47
N LYS A 138 21.12 17.98 14.53
CA LYS A 138 21.74 18.64 13.38
C LYS A 138 23.03 17.95 12.94
N ALA A 139 23.84 17.46 13.89
CA ALA A 139 25.05 16.69 13.58
C ALA A 139 24.74 15.34 12.90
N ALA A 140 23.55 14.77 13.14
CA ALA A 140 23.05 13.60 12.44
C ALA A 140 22.47 13.92 11.04
N GLY A 141 22.48 15.19 10.62
CA GLY A 141 22.00 15.62 9.30
C GLY A 141 20.49 15.85 9.20
N ILE A 142 19.75 15.83 10.32
CA ILE A 142 18.30 16.02 10.33
C ILE A 142 17.97 17.52 10.43
N PRO A 143 17.26 18.11 9.45
CA PRO A 143 16.91 19.52 9.47
C PRO A 143 15.89 19.80 10.58
N SER A 144 16.31 20.60 11.56
CA SER A 144 15.55 20.81 12.80
C SER A 144 15.70 22.25 13.35
N LYS A 145 14.64 22.75 13.99
CA LYS A 145 14.55 24.07 14.61
C LYS A 145 14.04 23.95 16.05
N VAL A 146 14.36 24.91 16.92
CA VAL A 146 13.77 24.97 18.26
C VAL A 146 12.42 25.68 18.17
N SER A 147 11.38 25.05 18.72
CA SER A 147 10.02 25.58 18.77
C SER A 147 9.44 25.31 20.15
N LYS A 148 9.05 26.37 20.86
CA LYS A 148 8.44 26.30 22.22
C LYS A 148 9.22 25.44 23.24
N GLY A 149 10.55 25.46 23.18
CA GLY A 149 11.42 24.71 24.10
C GLY A 149 11.70 23.26 23.69
N PHE A 150 11.05 22.77 22.63
CA PHE A 150 11.26 21.44 22.04
C PHE A 150 11.91 21.53 20.65
N VAL A 151 12.46 20.42 20.17
CA VAL A 151 13.00 20.32 18.82
C VAL A 151 11.89 19.96 17.83
N GLU A 152 11.74 20.75 16.78
CA GLU A 152 10.80 20.54 15.68
C GLU A 152 11.58 20.18 14.40
N VAL A 153 11.20 19.07 13.76
CA VAL A 153 11.74 18.66 12.46
C VAL A 153 11.01 19.44 11.38
N THR A 154 11.76 20.11 10.48
CA THR A 154 11.19 21.06 9.52
C THR A 154 10.51 20.38 8.33
N GLU A 155 11.03 19.23 7.90
CA GLU A 155 10.58 18.47 6.73
C GLU A 155 10.85 16.97 6.93
N ASP A 156 10.11 16.14 6.20
CA ASP A 156 10.31 14.68 6.21
C ASP A 156 11.70 14.37 5.64
N TYR A 157 12.56 13.75 6.46
CA TYR A 157 13.95 13.48 6.08
C TYR A 157 14.26 11.98 6.14
N VAL A 158 14.84 11.46 5.07
CA VAL A 158 15.32 10.06 5.00
C VAL A 158 16.68 10.00 5.69
N ALA A 159 16.71 9.54 6.94
CA ALA A 159 17.94 9.49 7.74
C ALA A 159 18.91 8.40 7.26
N VAL A 160 18.38 7.25 6.81
CA VAL A 160 19.16 6.13 6.28
C VAL A 160 18.32 5.40 5.23
N LYS A 161 18.94 5.05 4.10
CA LYS A 161 18.27 4.25 3.06
C LYS A 161 18.30 2.76 3.39
N ALA A 162 17.35 2.01 2.84
CA ALA A 162 17.31 0.56 2.96
C ALA A 162 18.63 -0.05 2.45
N GLY A 163 19.21 -0.96 3.25
CA GLY A 163 20.47 -1.63 2.95
C GLY A 163 21.73 -0.91 3.47
N GLU A 164 21.63 0.31 3.98
CA GLU A 164 22.77 1.02 4.58
C GLU A 164 22.97 0.64 6.06
N VAL A 165 24.22 0.72 6.51
CA VAL A 165 24.59 0.46 7.91
C VAL A 165 24.33 1.72 8.73
N VAL A 166 23.50 1.60 9.76
CA VAL A 166 23.18 2.74 10.62
C VAL A 166 24.37 3.11 11.51
N SER A 167 24.83 4.36 11.40
CA SER A 167 25.89 4.90 12.25
C SER A 167 25.43 5.04 13.70
N ALA A 168 26.36 4.98 14.66
CA ALA A 168 26.03 5.09 16.09
C ALA A 168 25.34 6.42 16.46
N ASN A 169 25.74 7.51 15.79
CA ASN A 169 25.16 8.84 16.00
C ASN A 169 23.72 8.91 15.48
N ILE A 170 23.43 8.34 14.31
CA ILE A 170 22.07 8.33 13.75
C ILE A 170 21.17 7.42 14.60
N ALA A 171 21.65 6.24 15.00
CA ALA A 171 20.86 5.32 15.83
C ALA A 171 20.47 5.92 17.19
N SER A 172 21.39 6.64 17.85
CA SER A 172 21.11 7.26 19.16
C SER A 172 20.11 8.42 19.02
N VAL A 173 20.22 9.22 17.97
CA VAL A 173 19.27 10.30 17.67
C VAL A 173 17.89 9.74 17.34
N LEU A 174 17.79 8.72 16.48
CA LEU A 174 16.51 8.08 16.14
C LEU A 174 15.81 7.49 17.38
N ALA A 175 16.57 6.87 18.28
CA ALA A 175 16.03 6.35 19.55
C ALA A 175 15.49 7.47 20.46
N LYS A 176 16.13 8.66 20.47
CA LYS A 176 15.68 9.84 21.23
C LYS A 176 14.44 10.50 20.61
N LEU A 177 14.34 10.48 19.28
CA LEU A 177 13.17 10.98 18.54
C LEU A 177 11.97 10.01 18.60
N ASP A 178 12.10 8.89 19.31
CA ASP A 178 11.12 7.79 19.39
C ASP A 178 10.72 7.23 18.00
N VAL A 179 11.62 7.32 17.02
CA VAL A 179 11.43 6.74 15.69
C VAL A 179 11.81 5.26 15.74
N ARG A 180 10.84 4.38 15.48
CA ARG A 180 10.98 2.92 15.60
C ARG A 180 10.74 2.22 14.26
N PRO A 181 11.73 2.18 13.36
CA PRO A 181 11.53 1.65 12.01
C PRO A 181 11.73 0.13 11.93
N VAL A 182 12.25 -0.54 12.98
CA VAL A 182 12.45 -1.99 12.96
C VAL A 182 11.15 -2.69 13.37
N GLU A 183 10.54 -3.39 12.42
CA GLU A 183 9.41 -4.28 12.69
C GLU A 183 9.91 -5.58 13.34
N LEU A 184 9.49 -5.80 14.59
CA LEU A 184 9.71 -7.03 15.34
C LEU A 184 8.45 -7.88 15.25
N MET A 185 8.52 -8.94 14.46
CA MET A 185 7.46 -9.94 14.35
C MET A 185 8.04 -11.32 14.10
N VAL A 186 7.27 -12.35 14.47
CA VAL A 186 7.58 -13.73 14.09
C VAL A 186 7.21 -13.91 12.61
N ARG A 187 8.21 -14.12 11.76
CA ARG A 187 8.01 -14.22 10.30
C ARG A 187 7.74 -15.67 9.93
N ILE A 188 6.57 -15.98 9.38
CA ILE A 188 6.34 -17.31 8.78
C ILE A 188 7.03 -17.36 7.42
N ASN A 189 7.88 -18.36 7.21
CA ASN A 189 8.53 -18.62 5.93
C ASN A 189 7.63 -19.49 5.04
N ALA A 190 7.03 -20.54 5.62
CA ALA A 190 6.09 -21.41 4.97
C ALA A 190 5.16 -22.07 5.98
N ALA A 191 3.93 -22.39 5.57
CA ALA A 191 3.00 -23.20 6.33
C ALA A 191 2.54 -24.40 5.50
N TRP A 192 2.48 -25.57 6.14
CA TRP A 192 1.90 -26.78 5.58
C TRP A 192 0.50 -26.97 6.17
N ASN A 193 -0.46 -27.31 5.32
CA ASN A 193 -1.81 -27.71 5.71
C ASN A 193 -2.36 -28.72 4.69
N GLU A 194 -2.85 -29.86 5.16
CA GLU A 194 -3.51 -30.90 4.34
C GLU A 194 -2.75 -31.27 3.05
N GLY A 195 -1.43 -31.44 3.13
CA GLY A 195 -0.57 -31.85 2.00
C GLY A 195 -0.09 -30.70 1.10
N MET A 196 -0.60 -29.49 1.30
CA MET A 196 -0.18 -28.29 0.56
C MET A 196 0.77 -27.42 1.37
N ILE A 197 1.75 -26.82 0.69
CA ILE A 197 2.67 -25.84 1.28
C ILE A 197 2.35 -24.45 0.75
N PHE A 198 2.10 -23.55 1.67
CA PHE A 198 1.85 -22.15 1.44
C PHE A 198 3.12 -21.37 1.80
N PRO A 199 3.88 -20.87 0.81
CA PRO A 199 4.99 -19.96 1.08
C PRO A 199 4.46 -18.61 1.58
N ARG A 200 5.34 -17.80 2.17
CA ARG A 200 5.00 -16.47 2.71
C ARG A 200 4.22 -15.59 1.72
N ASP A 201 4.63 -15.56 0.46
CA ASP A 201 4.03 -14.67 -0.55
C ASP A 201 2.57 -15.01 -0.82
N VAL A 202 2.21 -16.29 -0.67
CA VAL A 202 0.82 -16.76 -0.80
C VAL A 202 0.04 -16.51 0.48
N LEU A 203 0.68 -16.55 1.66
CA LEU A 203 0.00 -16.30 2.94
C LEU A 203 -0.31 -14.83 3.19
N ASP A 204 0.45 -13.91 2.60
CA ASP A 204 0.27 -12.46 2.77
C ASP A 204 -0.85 -11.90 1.88
N VAL A 205 -2.04 -12.47 2.01
CA VAL A 205 -3.24 -11.99 1.32
C VAL A 205 -3.93 -10.92 2.16
N SER A 206 -3.91 -9.68 1.68
CA SER A 206 -4.78 -8.62 2.18
C SER A 206 -6.17 -8.74 1.56
N VAL A 207 -7.21 -8.69 2.38
CA VAL A 207 -8.61 -8.76 1.93
C VAL A 207 -8.94 -7.59 1.00
N GLU A 208 -8.34 -6.43 1.27
CA GLU A 208 -8.53 -5.20 0.51
C GLU A 208 -8.05 -5.37 -0.93
N LYS A 209 -6.85 -5.93 -1.14
CA LYS A 209 -6.34 -6.22 -2.49
C LYS A 209 -7.23 -7.22 -3.23
N VAL A 210 -7.70 -8.28 -2.57
CA VAL A 210 -8.59 -9.26 -3.22
C VAL A 210 -9.90 -8.60 -3.66
N LEU A 211 -10.46 -7.70 -2.86
CA LEU A 211 -11.65 -6.95 -3.25
C LEU A 211 -11.38 -6.02 -4.44
N GLU A 212 -10.21 -5.38 -4.47
CA GLU A 212 -9.79 -4.55 -5.59
C GLU A 212 -9.56 -5.36 -6.86
N ASP A 213 -8.94 -6.54 -6.76
CA ASP A 213 -8.74 -7.48 -7.85
C ASP A 213 -10.08 -7.98 -8.42
N ILE A 214 -11.06 -8.27 -7.55
CA ILE A 214 -12.41 -8.66 -8.01
C ILE A 214 -13.10 -7.50 -8.73
N ARG A 215 -12.99 -6.26 -8.21
CA ARG A 215 -13.58 -5.08 -8.84
C ARG A 215 -12.96 -4.79 -10.21
N THR A 216 -11.64 -4.87 -10.30
CA THR A 216 -10.92 -4.68 -11.57
C THR A 216 -11.25 -5.80 -12.56
N ALA A 217 -11.28 -7.06 -12.12
CA ALA A 217 -11.70 -8.18 -12.96
C ALA A 217 -13.14 -8.02 -13.48
N ALA A 218 -14.08 -7.57 -12.64
CA ALA A 218 -15.45 -7.28 -13.05
C ALA A 218 -15.51 -6.14 -14.07
N ALA A 219 -14.74 -5.06 -13.87
CA ALA A 219 -14.64 -3.95 -14.82
C ALA A 219 -14.05 -4.41 -16.17
N HIS A 220 -13.00 -5.24 -16.15
CA HIS A 220 -12.41 -5.82 -17.35
C HIS A 220 -13.37 -6.74 -18.10
N ALA A 221 -14.10 -7.60 -17.37
CA ALA A 221 -15.12 -8.48 -17.96
C ALA A 221 -16.25 -7.67 -18.62
N LEU A 222 -16.73 -6.60 -17.97
CA LEU A 222 -17.74 -5.71 -18.53
C LEU A 222 -17.22 -4.98 -19.77
N ASN A 223 -15.98 -4.48 -19.71
CA ASN A 223 -15.34 -3.81 -20.83
C ASN A 223 -15.21 -4.75 -22.05
N LEU A 224 -14.79 -6.00 -21.81
CA LEU A 224 -14.74 -7.04 -22.83
C LEU A 224 -16.13 -7.34 -23.43
N ALA A 225 -17.16 -7.45 -22.60
CA ALA A 225 -18.53 -7.69 -23.08
C ALA A 225 -19.06 -6.52 -23.93
N VAL A 226 -18.79 -5.27 -23.52
CA VAL A 226 -19.21 -4.07 -24.28
C VAL A 226 -18.46 -3.95 -25.61
N ASN A 227 -17.19 -4.34 -25.66
CA ASN A 227 -16.40 -4.26 -26.89
C ASN A 227 -16.66 -5.41 -27.86
N THR A 228 -17.01 -6.59 -27.36
CA THR A 228 -17.46 -7.73 -28.19
C THR A 228 -18.93 -7.61 -28.59
N ALA A 229 -19.64 -6.57 -28.15
CA ALA A 229 -21.07 -6.37 -28.34
C ALA A 229 -21.92 -7.56 -27.82
N TYR A 230 -21.47 -8.22 -26.75
CA TYR A 230 -22.17 -9.34 -26.14
C TYR A 230 -23.26 -8.83 -25.17
N PRO A 231 -24.55 -9.03 -25.48
CA PRO A 231 -25.64 -8.44 -24.71
C PRO A 231 -25.91 -9.23 -23.43
N THR A 232 -25.65 -8.61 -22.29
CA THR A 232 -26.02 -9.08 -20.95
C THR A 232 -26.90 -8.07 -20.24
N LYS A 233 -27.57 -8.45 -19.15
CA LYS A 233 -28.42 -7.54 -18.36
C LYS A 233 -27.68 -6.30 -17.90
N GLU A 234 -26.38 -6.45 -17.62
CA GLU A 234 -25.51 -5.37 -17.12
C GLU A 234 -24.94 -4.53 -18.27
N SER A 235 -24.58 -5.15 -19.40
CA SER A 235 -23.96 -4.44 -20.53
C SER A 235 -24.95 -3.79 -21.50
N ILE A 236 -26.20 -4.26 -21.57
CA ILE A 236 -27.17 -3.81 -22.59
C ILE A 236 -27.44 -2.30 -22.56
N LYS A 237 -27.54 -1.70 -21.36
CA LYS A 237 -27.75 -0.25 -21.23
C LYS A 237 -26.55 0.53 -21.77
N ILE A 238 -25.34 0.05 -21.50
CA ILE A 238 -24.09 0.65 -21.95
C ILE A 238 -23.94 0.49 -23.47
N LEU A 239 -24.29 -0.68 -24.00
CA LEU A 239 -24.28 -0.96 -25.44
C LEU A 239 -25.26 -0.05 -26.19
N LEU A 240 -26.48 0.14 -25.68
CA LEU A 240 -27.46 1.03 -26.30
C LEU A 240 -27.00 2.50 -26.27
N ALA A 241 -26.42 2.95 -25.15
CA ALA A 241 -25.86 4.29 -25.06
C ALA A 241 -24.69 4.47 -26.04
N LYS A 242 -23.78 3.49 -26.13
CA LYS A 242 -22.65 3.48 -27.07
C LYS A 242 -23.12 3.53 -28.52
N ALA A 243 -24.08 2.68 -28.89
CA ALA A 243 -24.66 2.66 -30.23
C ALA A 243 -25.32 3.99 -30.60
N GLY A 244 -26.07 4.61 -29.66
CA GLY A 244 -26.66 5.93 -29.86
C GLY A 244 -25.61 7.02 -30.09
N MET A 245 -24.54 7.02 -29.29
CA MET A 245 -23.41 7.95 -29.47
C MET A 245 -22.68 7.74 -30.80
N GLU A 246 -22.41 6.50 -31.17
CA GLU A 246 -21.74 6.16 -32.44
C GLU A 246 -22.60 6.55 -33.65
N ALA A 247 -23.90 6.29 -33.61
CA ALA A 247 -24.84 6.71 -34.65
C ALA A 247 -24.91 8.25 -34.79
N LYS A 248 -24.92 8.96 -33.65
CA LYS A 248 -24.88 10.43 -33.64
C LYS A 248 -23.58 10.97 -34.23
N ASN A 249 -22.45 10.38 -33.83
CA ASN A 249 -21.14 10.72 -34.36
C ASN A 249 -21.06 10.48 -35.87
N LEU A 250 -21.62 9.36 -36.36
CA LEU A 250 -21.71 9.08 -37.79
C LEU A 250 -22.53 10.17 -38.50
N SER A 251 -23.73 10.50 -38.00
CA SER A 251 -24.60 11.53 -38.58
C SER A 251 -23.93 12.90 -38.68
N VAL A 252 -23.22 13.32 -37.63
CA VAL A 252 -22.51 14.60 -37.58
C VAL A 252 -21.31 14.63 -38.53
N ASN A 253 -20.68 13.48 -38.76
CA ASN A 253 -19.54 13.37 -39.69
C ASN A 253 -19.97 13.25 -41.15
N THR A 254 -21.09 12.59 -41.45
CA THR A 254 -21.64 12.48 -42.81
C THR A 254 -22.48 13.70 -43.20
N GLY A 255 -22.83 14.58 -42.25
CA GLY A 255 -23.66 15.76 -42.50
C GLY A 255 -25.14 15.42 -42.69
N TYR A 256 -25.58 14.23 -42.26
CA TYR A 256 -26.99 13.84 -42.32
C TYR A 256 -27.80 14.60 -41.26
N VAL A 257 -28.69 15.49 -41.71
CA VAL A 257 -29.42 16.40 -40.83
C VAL A 257 -30.69 15.75 -40.32
N THR A 258 -30.74 15.50 -39.02
CA THR A 258 -31.96 15.17 -38.28
C THR A 258 -32.27 16.27 -37.27
N ARG A 259 -33.51 16.32 -36.76
CA ARG A 259 -33.93 17.32 -35.77
C ARG A 259 -33.01 17.38 -34.53
N GLU A 260 -32.45 16.23 -34.15
CA GLU A 260 -31.56 16.10 -32.98
C GLU A 260 -30.08 16.41 -33.28
N THR A 261 -29.63 16.24 -34.53
CA THR A 261 -28.23 16.43 -34.92
C THR A 261 -27.96 17.79 -35.58
N ALA A 262 -29.01 18.46 -36.09
CA ALA A 262 -28.96 19.79 -36.67
C ALA A 262 -28.15 20.83 -35.84
N PRO A 263 -28.39 21.00 -34.52
CA PRO A 263 -27.61 21.98 -33.76
C PRO A 263 -26.12 21.64 -33.70
N GLN A 264 -25.76 20.35 -33.62
CA GLN A 264 -24.37 19.91 -33.57
C GLN A 264 -23.67 20.04 -34.92
N ILE A 265 -24.38 19.76 -36.03
CA ILE A 265 -23.85 19.93 -37.39
C ILE A 265 -23.60 21.42 -37.66
N LEU A 266 -24.54 22.29 -37.29
CA LEU A 266 -24.38 23.75 -37.43
C LEU A 266 -23.23 24.29 -36.56
N ALA A 267 -23.10 23.80 -35.33
CA ALA A 267 -21.98 24.16 -34.45
C ALA A 267 -20.64 23.73 -35.05
N LYS A 268 -20.55 22.50 -35.59
CA LYS A 268 -19.35 21.99 -36.27
C LYS A 268 -19.01 22.82 -37.53
N ALA A 269 -20.01 23.13 -38.35
CA ALA A 269 -19.82 23.96 -39.55
C ALA A 269 -19.35 25.37 -39.19
N ARG A 270 -19.93 25.98 -38.15
CA ARG A 270 -19.50 27.28 -37.64
C ARG A 270 -18.06 27.23 -37.12
N ALA A 271 -17.70 26.19 -36.36
CA ALA A 271 -16.33 26.02 -35.87
C ALA A 271 -15.32 25.88 -37.01
N GLN A 272 -15.65 25.09 -38.06
CA GLN A 272 -14.82 24.93 -39.23
C GLN A 272 -14.69 26.22 -40.05
N ALA A 273 -15.79 26.97 -40.22
CA ALA A 273 -15.78 28.26 -40.90
C ALA A 273 -14.91 29.30 -40.17
N LEU A 274 -14.99 29.35 -38.84
CA LEU A 274 -14.14 30.22 -38.01
C LEU A 274 -12.67 29.80 -38.05
N ALA A 275 -12.37 28.50 -38.03
CA ALA A 275 -11.01 27.98 -38.14
C ALA A 275 -10.38 28.23 -39.52
N LEU A 276 -11.19 28.30 -40.59
CA LEU A 276 -10.74 28.76 -41.89
C LEU A 276 -10.55 30.28 -41.90
N ALA A 277 -11.53 31.03 -41.40
CA ALA A 277 -11.50 32.48 -41.36
C ALA A 277 -10.27 33.02 -40.59
N SER A 278 -9.84 32.36 -39.51
CA SER A 278 -8.64 32.75 -38.77
C SER A 278 -7.32 32.56 -39.53
N ARG A 279 -7.32 31.83 -40.65
CA ARG A 279 -6.15 31.58 -41.51
C ARG A 279 -6.16 32.41 -42.81
N LEU A 280 -7.25 33.14 -43.09
CA LEU A 280 -7.33 34.00 -44.28
C LEU A 280 -6.85 35.44 -43.99
N PRO A 281 -6.42 36.19 -45.02
CA PRO A 281 -6.08 37.60 -44.89
C PRO A 281 -7.28 38.45 -44.45
N PRO A 282 -7.07 39.52 -43.67
CA PRO A 282 -8.14 40.37 -43.13
C PRO A 282 -8.94 41.10 -44.21
N ASP A 283 -8.44 41.25 -45.43
CA ASP A 283 -9.15 41.93 -46.53
C ASP A 283 -10.22 41.05 -47.20
N ALA A 284 -10.18 39.73 -46.98
CA ALA A 284 -11.13 38.78 -47.56
C ALA A 284 -12.31 38.41 -46.62
N LEU A 285 -12.39 39.04 -45.45
CA LEU A 285 -13.35 38.71 -44.39
C LEU A 285 -14.38 39.84 -44.21
N ASP A 286 -15.66 39.46 -44.11
CA ASP A 286 -16.76 40.38 -43.77
C ASP A 286 -16.64 40.85 -42.31
N GLU A 287 -17.14 42.06 -42.02
CA GLU A 287 -17.07 42.71 -40.71
C GLU A 287 -17.69 41.85 -39.58
N SER A 288 -18.75 41.09 -39.90
CA SER A 288 -19.38 40.13 -38.99
C SER A 288 -18.53 38.90 -38.70
N THR A 289 -17.73 38.42 -39.68
CA THR A 289 -16.82 37.28 -39.50
C THR A 289 -15.55 37.66 -38.77
N LYS A 290 -15.06 38.90 -38.95
CA LYS A 290 -13.94 39.47 -38.17
C LYS A 290 -14.29 39.54 -36.69
N ALA A 291 -15.44 40.12 -36.35
CA ALA A 291 -15.92 40.20 -34.97
C ALA A 291 -16.10 38.81 -34.32
N LEU A 292 -16.55 37.80 -35.09
CA LEU A 292 -16.70 36.44 -34.60
C LEU A 292 -15.37 35.71 -34.41
N VAL A 293 -14.37 35.93 -35.26
CA VAL A 293 -13.00 35.38 -35.10
C VAL A 293 -12.29 36.03 -33.91
N GLU A 294 -12.42 37.34 -33.71
CA GLU A 294 -11.89 38.04 -32.52
C GLU A 294 -12.58 37.59 -31.22
N SER A 295 -13.88 37.30 -31.27
CA SER A 295 -14.60 36.75 -30.12
C SER A 295 -14.19 35.31 -29.81
N ALA A 296 -13.89 34.49 -30.81
CA ALA A 296 -13.39 33.13 -30.63
C ALA A 296 -11.95 33.11 -30.11
N ALA A 297 -11.09 34.01 -30.60
CA ALA A 297 -9.72 34.16 -30.11
C ALA A 297 -9.66 34.59 -28.63
N LYS A 298 -10.61 35.41 -28.17
CA LYS A 298 -10.72 35.79 -26.75
C LYS A 298 -11.11 34.62 -25.84
N VAL A 299 -11.86 33.64 -26.34
CA VAL A 299 -12.28 32.44 -25.58
C VAL A 299 -11.15 31.41 -25.45
N ASP A 300 -10.25 31.32 -26.45
CA ASP A 300 -9.05 30.48 -26.34
C ASP A 300 -7.97 31.08 -25.42
N THR A 301 -7.84 32.41 -25.34
CA THR A 301 -6.94 33.06 -24.37
C THR A 301 -7.43 33.03 -22.91
N SER A 302 -8.71 32.76 -22.65
CA SER A 302 -9.22 32.60 -21.27
C SER A 302 -9.22 31.15 -20.78
N SER A 303 -8.79 30.19 -21.61
CA SER A 303 -8.69 28.77 -21.25
C SER A 303 -7.26 28.21 -21.28
N THR A 304 -6.25 29.07 -21.54
CA THR A 304 -4.82 28.68 -21.57
C THR A 304 -3.93 29.45 -20.58
N THR A 305 -4.49 30.15 -19.58
CA THR A 305 -3.73 30.90 -18.55
C THR A 305 -4.14 30.56 -17.11
N GLN A 306 -4.45 29.29 -16.83
CA GLN A 306 -4.62 28.78 -15.46
C GLN A 306 -3.77 27.54 -15.10
N ASP A 307 -2.78 27.16 -15.92
CA ASP A 307 -1.74 26.20 -15.53
C ASP A 307 -0.37 26.86 -15.74
N GLU A 308 0.03 27.71 -14.77
CA GLU A 308 1.41 28.08 -14.38
C GLU A 308 1.42 29.47 -13.71
N LYS A 309 0.98 29.53 -12.45
CA LYS A 309 1.53 30.38 -11.36
C LYS A 309 0.65 30.26 -10.11
N SER A 310 0.96 29.26 -9.29
CA SER A 310 0.72 29.30 -7.84
C SER A 310 1.98 28.82 -7.13
N THR A 311 2.91 29.74 -6.95
CA THR A 311 3.84 29.70 -5.83
C THR A 311 4.01 31.14 -5.37
N ASP A 312 3.85 31.30 -4.06
CA ASP A 312 3.91 32.49 -3.22
C ASP A 312 2.59 33.18 -2.84
N GLU A 313 2.42 33.24 -1.50
CA GLU A 313 1.56 34.10 -0.66
C GLU A 313 0.22 33.50 -0.16
N GLU A 314 0.35 32.55 0.78
CA GLU A 314 -0.59 32.39 1.92
C GLU A 314 -0.13 33.32 3.07
N GLU A 315 -0.75 34.49 3.21
CA GLU A 315 -1.00 35.14 4.50
C GLU A 315 -2.35 35.88 4.40
N GLU A 316 -3.18 35.73 5.45
CA GLU A 316 -4.53 36.29 5.68
C GLU A 316 -5.74 35.46 5.24
N ASP A 317 -6.05 34.39 6.01
CA ASP A 317 -7.44 33.94 6.17
C ASP A 317 -7.72 33.50 7.62
N LYS A 318 -8.18 34.47 8.43
CA LYS A 318 -8.91 34.24 9.69
C LYS A 318 -9.96 35.34 9.83
N LYS A 319 -11.05 35.30 9.05
CA LYS A 319 -12.26 36.08 9.40
C LYS A 319 -13.60 35.71 8.74
N SER A 320 -13.76 34.61 8.02
CA SER A 320 -15.02 34.36 7.27
C SER A 320 -15.93 33.24 7.79
N GLU A 321 -15.62 32.57 8.91
CA GLU A 321 -16.49 31.49 9.43
C GLU A 321 -17.73 31.95 10.24
N GLU A 322 -17.87 33.25 10.56
CA GLU A 322 -19.04 33.74 11.32
C GLU A 322 -20.24 34.13 10.43
N ASP A 323 -20.06 34.36 9.12
CA ASP A 323 -21.13 34.80 8.23
C ASP A 323 -21.90 33.66 7.54
N ALA A 324 -21.40 32.42 7.58
CA ALA A 324 -22.11 31.27 7.01
C ALA A 324 -23.23 30.74 7.92
N ALA A 325 -23.15 30.99 9.23
CA ALA A 325 -24.14 30.52 10.20
C ALA A 325 -25.39 31.42 10.29
N THR A 326 -25.29 32.69 9.90
CA THR A 326 -26.41 33.65 9.96
C THR A 326 -27.37 33.51 8.77
N GLY A 327 -26.89 33.06 7.61
CA GLY A 327 -27.72 32.89 6.41
C GLY A 327 -28.72 31.71 6.48
N LEU A 328 -28.42 30.66 7.25
CA LEU A 328 -29.30 29.49 7.40
C LEU A 328 -30.44 29.72 8.41
N ALA A 329 -30.30 30.67 9.33
CA ALA A 329 -31.31 30.97 10.35
C ALA A 329 -32.47 31.83 9.82
N SER A 330 -32.30 32.55 8.71
CA SER A 330 -33.37 33.36 8.09
C SER A 330 -34.32 32.57 7.18
N LEU A 331 -34.10 31.27 6.98
CA LEU A 331 -34.92 30.44 6.08
C LEU A 331 -35.95 29.57 6.82
N PHE A 332 -35.99 29.61 8.15
CA PHE A 332 -36.92 28.82 8.99
C PHE A 332 -37.53 29.61 10.16
N GLY A 333 -37.51 30.95 10.11
CA GLY A 333 -38.21 31.84 11.03
C GLY A 333 -39.50 32.39 10.45
#